data_AF-A0A537Z8C4-F1
#
_entry.id   AF-A0A537Z8C4-F1
#
_cell.length_a   1.000
_cell.length_b   1.000
_cell.length_c   1.000
_cell.angle_alpha   90.00
_cell.angle_beta   90.00
_cell.angle_gamma   90.00
#
_symmetry.space_group_name_H-M   'P 1'
#
loop_
_entity.id
_entity.type
_entity.pdbx_description
1 polymer ?
#
loop_
_entity_poly.entity_id
_entity_poly.type
_entity_poly.pdbx_seq_one_letter_code
_entity_poly.pdbx_strand_id
1 'polypeptide(L)'
;MLAGARRWSREGGDACAPTLRASKPHRILPVPHLSGLVAAVAVVGAFAWATPASAAVITVTTTQDDVTPSDGAVSLREAITAVNAGNDLGDPDISSQNPTLPGPFGSNDSIHFNVSLPGQQTILVGSSTSATGLPLPSLTKPMTLDATTQPGSSGTPPIGIVLDGTSAGGFLPAGLKARAMVTIKGFDIAKFSGYGIQLDDSPTSSAGSTIQGNFIGTNGTGTAASPNGGGILVGSSSNTIAGNVISGNGAGGAMVVDTDSNKVQGNLIGTNAAGSGPVPNGTTSFGVMPIAGAGNTIGGTTAAARNVISGNAGDAVSITGPGNTVEGNFIGTNAAGTGAIPNTGAGVALHGGGQTIAGTSAAPQRIWSNGGFGILDTANGDFFRRNSIARNGSGGISVPKGVPIGSVSLSANRRIVTIAFSKVTPGQDVTGEAFANPGAPGCPGQGERFLGSATQPGAAGSGKITIALSKPLAGPAGLTATLTDPQKGTSPFICLPAGIVDLHAAPVAFAAAPSGPSVTTKSSHKTGTKVSYAENHVAIATFAVRRATAGMKTQQGVCVKPPKGKAVKPSKRCTRYVAVGTFTHADRAGANKFFFTGRVRGKTLKAGSYRLDATPRSGGKNGKTVSVKFRIVP
;
A
#
# COMPACT_ATOMS: atom_id res chain seq x y z
N MET A 1 7.40 54.20 -45.25
CA MET A 1 6.75 55.36 -44.60
C MET A 1 6.93 55.24 -43.10
N LEU A 2 7.36 56.34 -42.49
CA LEU A 2 7.86 56.48 -41.13
C LEU A 2 6.79 56.34 -40.03
N ALA A 3 7.25 55.83 -38.87
CA ALA A 3 7.02 56.25 -37.47
C ALA A 3 5.57 56.40 -36.94
N GLY A 4 5.23 56.21 -35.66
CA GLY A 4 5.99 55.91 -34.46
C GLY A 4 5.18 56.26 -33.20
N ALA A 5 5.11 55.31 -32.26
CA ALA A 5 5.46 55.48 -30.84
C ALA A 5 4.58 56.41 -29.93
N ARG A 6 3.92 55.90 -28.88
CA ARG A 6 4.29 55.87 -27.42
C ARG A 6 2.99 56.25 -26.64
N ARG A 7 2.71 55.98 -25.35
CA ARG A 7 3.31 55.39 -24.14
C ARG A 7 2.12 55.21 -23.15
N TRP A 8 1.93 54.08 -22.45
CA TRP A 8 2.31 53.80 -21.05
C TRP A 8 1.88 54.83 -19.96
N SER A 9 1.08 54.36 -18.99
CA SER A 9 1.37 54.57 -17.56
C SER A 9 0.97 53.34 -16.73
N ARG A 10 1.85 52.99 -15.79
CA ARG A 10 1.74 52.06 -14.67
C ARG A 10 2.16 52.87 -13.44
N GLU A 11 1.59 52.56 -12.28
CA GLU A 11 2.10 52.65 -10.88
C GLU A 11 0.87 52.64 -9.94
N GLY A 12 0.78 51.96 -8.79
CA GLY A 12 1.72 51.20 -7.96
C GLY A 12 1.57 51.58 -6.46
N GLY A 13 1.29 50.60 -5.57
CA GLY A 13 1.55 50.55 -4.09
C GLY A 13 0.90 51.60 -3.17
N ASP A 14 0.68 51.47 -1.85
CA ASP A 14 1.06 50.47 -0.83
C ASP A 14 0.29 50.70 0.51
N ALA A 15 0.16 49.61 1.29
CA ALA A 15 0.13 49.43 2.76
C ALA A 15 -0.80 50.22 3.73
N CYS A 16 -1.54 49.50 4.60
CA CYS A 16 -1.31 49.39 6.06
C CYS A 16 -2.49 48.75 6.85
N ALA A 17 -2.19 47.93 7.87
CA ALA A 17 -3.11 47.50 8.94
C ALA A 17 -2.67 48.11 10.29
N PRO A 18 -3.55 48.27 11.31
CA PRO A 18 -3.57 47.30 12.43
C PRO A 18 -4.92 47.11 13.17
N THR A 19 -4.92 46.14 14.11
CA THR A 19 -5.96 45.62 15.02
C THR A 19 -6.40 46.51 16.20
N LEU A 20 -7.62 46.32 16.79
CA LEU A 20 -7.90 46.01 18.24
C LEU A 20 -9.41 46.07 18.71
N ARG A 21 -9.85 44.99 19.40
CA ARG A 21 -10.71 44.81 20.63
C ARG A 21 -12.24 45.16 20.75
N ALA A 22 -13.04 44.07 20.91
CA ALA A 22 -13.86 43.59 22.07
C ALA A 22 -15.16 44.27 22.62
N SER A 23 -16.22 43.42 22.82
CA SER A 23 -17.17 43.26 23.97
C SER A 23 -18.69 43.28 23.61
N LYS A 24 -19.43 42.14 23.61
CA LYS A 24 -20.31 41.51 24.65
C LYS A 24 -21.85 41.66 24.36
N PRO A 25 -22.76 40.84 24.96
CA PRO A 25 -23.85 40.14 24.25
C PRO A 25 -25.30 40.47 24.69
N HIS A 26 -26.31 40.08 23.90
CA HIS A 26 -27.73 40.01 24.27
C HIS A 26 -28.48 39.05 23.32
N ARG A 27 -29.62 38.42 23.60
CA ARG A 27 -30.33 37.84 24.76
C ARG A 27 -31.49 37.05 24.09
N ILE A 28 -31.93 35.95 24.68
CA ILE A 28 -32.85 34.94 24.15
C ILE A 28 -34.35 35.31 24.33
N LEU A 29 -35.20 34.89 23.35
CA LEU A 29 -36.68 34.64 23.30
C LEU A 29 -37.69 35.82 23.14
N PRO A 30 -38.96 35.59 22.67
CA PRO A 30 -39.61 34.38 22.08
C PRO A 30 -40.43 34.61 20.77
N VAL A 31 -40.94 33.51 20.21
CA VAL A 31 -41.79 33.35 18.99
C VAL A 31 -43.28 33.59 19.29
N PRO A 32 -44.09 34.14 18.36
CA PRO A 32 -45.53 33.92 18.34
C PRO A 32 -46.03 33.17 17.09
N HIS A 33 -46.96 32.26 17.33
CA HIS A 33 -47.84 31.63 16.34
C HIS A 33 -48.81 32.65 15.73
N LEU A 34 -49.18 32.50 14.46
CA LEU A 34 -50.46 32.98 13.95
C LEU A 34 -51.02 32.06 12.85
N SER A 35 -52.23 31.58 13.11
CA SER A 35 -53.15 30.96 12.15
C SER A 35 -53.80 32.05 11.29
N GLY A 36 -54.01 31.80 10.00
CA GLY A 36 -54.77 32.70 9.12
C GLY A 36 -54.83 32.21 7.68
N LEU A 37 -55.96 31.59 7.32
CA LEU A 37 -56.29 31.05 6.02
C LEU A 37 -56.97 32.14 5.16
N VAL A 38 -56.47 32.43 3.95
CA VAL A 38 -57.27 32.98 2.84
C VAL A 38 -56.83 32.29 1.54
N ALA A 39 -57.83 31.77 0.83
CA ALA A 39 -57.71 30.94 -0.35
C ALA A 39 -57.19 31.69 -1.59
N ALA A 40 -56.23 31.07 -2.28
CA ALA A 40 -55.99 31.29 -3.70
C ALA A 40 -56.10 29.94 -4.40
N VAL A 41 -57.15 29.78 -5.21
CA VAL A 41 -57.39 28.61 -6.07
C VAL A 41 -56.32 28.61 -7.16
N ALA A 42 -55.31 27.76 -7.00
CA ALA A 42 -54.43 27.38 -8.09
C ALA A 42 -55.01 26.12 -8.74
N VAL A 43 -55.33 26.19 -10.02
CA VAL A 43 -55.60 25.02 -10.86
C VAL A 43 -54.31 24.21 -10.92
N VAL A 44 -54.17 23.23 -10.03
CA VAL A 44 -53.14 22.19 -10.14
C VAL A 44 -53.61 21.25 -11.23
N GLY A 45 -53.11 21.46 -12.45
CA GLY A 45 -53.09 20.40 -13.43
C GLY A 45 -52.35 19.22 -12.81
N ALA A 46 -53.07 18.11 -12.60
CA ALA A 46 -52.49 16.87 -12.14
C ALA A 46 -51.52 16.37 -13.22
N PHE A 47 -50.25 16.78 -13.13
CA PHE A 47 -49.17 15.99 -13.70
C PHE A 47 -49.13 14.70 -12.88
N ALA A 48 -49.81 13.67 -13.37
CA ALA A 48 -49.56 12.31 -12.94
C ALA A 48 -48.07 12.05 -13.23
N TRP A 49 -47.24 12.03 -12.19
CA TRP A 49 -45.92 11.45 -12.30
C TRP A 49 -46.15 9.99 -12.65
N ALA A 50 -45.80 9.58 -13.87
CA ALA A 50 -45.78 8.17 -14.21
C ALA A 50 -44.90 7.49 -13.17
N THR A 51 -45.49 6.57 -12.39
CA THR A 51 -44.72 5.66 -11.55
C THR A 51 -43.70 4.98 -12.46
N PRO A 52 -42.39 4.98 -12.14
CA PRO A 52 -41.42 4.29 -12.98
C PRO A 52 -41.90 2.85 -13.17
N ALA A 53 -41.98 2.41 -14.42
CA ALA A 53 -42.36 1.04 -14.74
C ALA A 53 -41.42 0.09 -13.98
N SER A 54 -41.97 -0.95 -13.35
CA SER A 54 -41.15 -1.97 -12.70
C SER A 54 -40.23 -2.60 -13.74
N ALA A 55 -38.93 -2.71 -13.42
CA ALA A 55 -37.97 -3.45 -14.22
C ALA A 55 -38.48 -4.88 -14.47
N ALA A 56 -38.29 -5.39 -15.69
CA ALA A 56 -38.66 -6.76 -16.01
C ALA A 56 -37.68 -7.74 -15.34
N VAL A 57 -38.15 -8.93 -14.97
CA VAL A 57 -37.30 -10.04 -14.54
C VAL A 57 -37.45 -11.17 -15.54
N ILE A 58 -36.35 -11.57 -16.17
CA ILE A 58 -36.28 -12.74 -17.07
C ILE A 58 -35.49 -13.82 -16.34
N THR A 59 -36.01 -15.04 -16.29
CA THR A 59 -35.36 -16.18 -15.66
C THR A 59 -34.81 -17.10 -16.73
N VAL A 60 -33.49 -17.30 -16.72
CA VAL A 60 -32.81 -18.30 -17.54
C VAL A 60 -33.07 -19.68 -16.94
N THR A 61 -33.55 -20.61 -17.76
CA THR A 61 -33.99 -21.96 -17.34
C THR A 61 -33.19 -23.10 -17.96
N THR A 62 -32.32 -22.80 -18.94
CA THR A 62 -31.48 -23.80 -19.63
C THR A 62 -29.99 -23.42 -19.63
N THR A 63 -29.13 -24.43 -19.77
CA THR A 63 -27.69 -24.25 -20.02
C THR A 63 -27.34 -24.08 -21.51
N GLN A 64 -28.32 -24.27 -22.40
CA GLN A 64 -28.12 -24.05 -23.83
C GLN A 64 -27.89 -22.56 -24.11
N ASP A 65 -27.06 -22.26 -25.11
CA ASP A 65 -26.76 -20.89 -25.55
C ASP A 65 -27.32 -20.67 -26.96
N ASP A 66 -28.64 -20.72 -27.09
CA ASP A 66 -29.33 -20.64 -28.37
C ASP A 66 -30.20 -19.37 -28.49
N VAL A 67 -30.96 -19.25 -29.57
CA VAL A 67 -31.86 -18.10 -29.88
C VAL A 67 -33.20 -18.61 -30.41
N THR A 68 -33.59 -19.83 -30.03
CA THR A 68 -34.70 -20.55 -30.64
C THR A 68 -35.97 -20.28 -29.84
N PRO A 69 -36.84 -19.34 -30.29
CA PRO A 69 -38.03 -19.03 -29.52
C PRO A 69 -38.99 -20.22 -29.44
N SER A 70 -39.79 -20.28 -28.37
CA SER A 70 -40.83 -21.30 -28.18
C SER A 70 -40.31 -22.75 -28.11
N ASP A 71 -39.10 -22.97 -27.60
CA ASP A 71 -38.51 -24.29 -27.41
C ASP A 71 -38.79 -24.90 -26.02
N GLY A 72 -39.50 -24.15 -25.15
CA GLY A 72 -39.85 -24.55 -23.79
C GLY A 72 -38.81 -24.15 -22.75
N ALA A 73 -37.78 -23.41 -23.13
CA ALA A 73 -36.76 -22.88 -22.24
C ALA A 73 -36.43 -21.41 -22.56
N VAL A 74 -35.67 -20.77 -21.68
CA VAL A 74 -35.11 -19.44 -21.91
C VAL A 74 -33.62 -19.51 -21.64
N SER A 75 -32.82 -19.33 -22.69
CA SER A 75 -31.36 -19.24 -22.60
C SER A 75 -30.90 -17.85 -22.15
N LEU A 76 -29.64 -17.76 -21.72
CA LEU A 76 -29.04 -16.46 -21.37
C LEU A 76 -28.98 -15.52 -22.59
N ARG A 77 -28.76 -16.05 -23.78
CA ARG A 77 -28.67 -15.27 -25.00
C ARG A 77 -30.02 -14.69 -25.39
N GLU A 78 -31.11 -15.44 -25.27
CA GLU A 78 -32.47 -14.93 -25.46
C GLU A 78 -32.79 -13.82 -24.46
N ALA A 79 -32.51 -14.05 -23.17
CA ALA A 79 -32.75 -13.06 -22.14
C ALA A 79 -31.99 -11.74 -22.41
N ILE A 80 -30.70 -11.80 -22.77
CA ILE A 80 -29.93 -10.60 -23.14
C ILE A 80 -30.51 -9.92 -24.38
N THR A 81 -30.90 -10.70 -25.40
CA THR A 81 -31.41 -10.16 -26.66
C THR A 81 -32.74 -9.46 -26.46
N ALA A 82 -33.65 -10.03 -25.65
CA ALA A 82 -34.91 -9.44 -25.27
C ALA A 82 -34.73 -8.09 -24.53
N VAL A 83 -33.88 -8.07 -23.48
CA VAL A 83 -33.59 -6.82 -22.74
C VAL A 83 -32.99 -5.75 -23.67
N ASN A 84 -32.05 -6.12 -24.55
CA ASN A 84 -31.45 -5.21 -25.51
C ASN A 84 -32.49 -4.63 -26.50
N ALA A 85 -33.43 -5.46 -26.94
CA ALA A 85 -34.50 -5.08 -27.86
C ALA A 85 -35.58 -4.21 -27.18
N GLY A 86 -35.69 -4.28 -25.85
CA GLY A 86 -36.76 -3.61 -25.12
C GLY A 86 -38.13 -4.25 -25.38
N ASN A 87 -38.16 -5.57 -25.67
CA ASN A 87 -39.36 -6.40 -25.74
C ASN A 87 -39.02 -7.88 -25.54
N ASP A 88 -40.02 -8.75 -25.50
CA ASP A 88 -39.87 -10.21 -25.40
C ASP A 88 -39.54 -10.89 -26.74
N LEU A 89 -39.34 -10.11 -27.81
CA LEU A 89 -39.13 -10.59 -29.18
C LEU A 89 -40.24 -11.54 -29.70
N GLY A 90 -41.41 -11.54 -29.07
CA GLY A 90 -42.50 -12.48 -29.38
C GLY A 90 -42.24 -13.91 -28.94
N ASP A 91 -41.30 -14.13 -28.00
CA ASP A 91 -41.01 -15.43 -27.42
C ASP A 91 -42.04 -15.83 -26.33
N PRO A 92 -42.86 -16.88 -26.56
CA PRO A 92 -43.81 -17.38 -25.58
C PRO A 92 -43.16 -17.80 -24.25
N ASP A 93 -41.92 -18.27 -24.30
CA ASP A 93 -41.22 -18.78 -23.10
C ASP A 93 -40.82 -17.63 -22.18
N ILE A 94 -40.40 -16.48 -22.74
CA ILE A 94 -40.14 -15.24 -21.97
C ILE A 94 -41.44 -14.62 -21.48
N SER A 95 -42.45 -14.48 -22.35
CA SER A 95 -43.72 -13.85 -21.99
C SER A 95 -44.48 -14.61 -20.91
N SER A 96 -44.39 -15.95 -20.89
CA SER A 96 -45.02 -16.81 -19.87
C SER A 96 -44.47 -16.58 -18.46
N GLN A 97 -43.22 -16.12 -18.33
CA GLN A 97 -42.58 -15.84 -17.04
C GLN A 97 -43.14 -14.58 -16.36
N ASN A 98 -43.80 -13.71 -17.12
CA ASN A 98 -44.27 -12.43 -16.62
C ASN A 98 -45.68 -12.10 -17.16
N PRO A 99 -46.71 -12.81 -16.68
CA PRO A 99 -48.08 -12.75 -17.21
C PRO A 99 -48.78 -11.38 -17.03
N THR A 100 -48.14 -10.40 -16.37
CA THR A 100 -48.70 -9.09 -16.04
C THR A 100 -47.95 -7.92 -16.68
N LEU A 101 -47.28 -8.05 -17.83
CA LEU A 101 -46.56 -6.94 -18.46
C LEU A 101 -47.46 -6.01 -19.31
N PRO A 102 -47.74 -4.77 -18.87
CA PRO A 102 -47.92 -3.62 -19.74
C PRO A 102 -46.76 -2.60 -19.64
N GLY A 103 -45.61 -2.96 -19.05
CA GLY A 103 -44.43 -2.08 -18.91
C GLY A 103 -43.33 -2.40 -19.94
N PRO A 104 -42.60 -1.41 -20.48
CA PRO A 104 -41.57 -1.65 -21.48
C PRO A 104 -40.32 -2.26 -20.83
N PHE A 105 -39.89 -3.41 -21.33
CA PHE A 105 -38.51 -3.88 -21.21
C PHE A 105 -37.53 -2.74 -21.56
N GLY A 106 -36.33 -2.75 -20.97
CA GLY A 106 -35.25 -1.83 -21.29
C GLY A 106 -35.05 -0.70 -20.28
N SER A 107 -35.62 -0.80 -19.06
CA SER A 107 -35.38 0.13 -17.95
C SER A 107 -34.87 -0.60 -16.71
N ASN A 108 -33.58 -0.97 -16.69
CA ASN A 108 -32.92 -1.67 -15.58
C ASN A 108 -33.44 -3.10 -15.32
N ASP A 109 -33.75 -3.85 -16.37
CA ASP A 109 -34.23 -5.24 -16.27
C ASP A 109 -33.22 -6.15 -15.54
N SER A 110 -33.72 -7.23 -14.93
CA SER A 110 -32.91 -8.23 -14.21
C SER A 110 -32.99 -9.59 -14.91
N ILE A 111 -31.84 -10.25 -15.05
CA ILE A 111 -31.71 -11.62 -15.53
C ILE A 111 -31.34 -12.49 -14.33
N HIS A 112 -32.25 -13.39 -13.97
CA HIS A 112 -32.10 -14.41 -12.92
C HIS A 112 -31.86 -15.79 -13.54
N PHE A 113 -31.51 -16.77 -12.70
CA PHE A 113 -31.22 -18.14 -13.11
C PHE A 113 -31.98 -19.13 -12.23
N ASN A 114 -32.62 -20.09 -12.87
CA ASN A 114 -33.25 -21.25 -12.24
C ASN A 114 -33.16 -22.45 -13.20
N VAL A 115 -31.93 -22.79 -13.56
CA VAL A 115 -31.63 -23.91 -14.45
C VAL A 115 -31.82 -25.22 -13.68
N SER A 116 -32.35 -26.26 -14.35
CA SER A 116 -33.07 -27.42 -13.78
C SER A 116 -32.39 -28.27 -12.69
N LEU A 117 -31.16 -27.96 -12.26
CA LEU A 117 -30.47 -28.63 -11.16
C LEU A 117 -29.88 -27.62 -10.16
N PRO A 118 -29.96 -27.89 -8.84
CA PRO A 118 -29.28 -27.07 -7.86
C PRO A 118 -27.75 -27.19 -7.99
N GLY A 119 -27.03 -26.12 -7.64
CA GLY A 119 -25.58 -26.05 -7.75
C GLY A 119 -25.12 -25.16 -8.90
N GLN A 120 -23.80 -25.13 -9.08
CA GLN A 120 -23.17 -24.42 -10.19
C GLN A 120 -23.53 -25.06 -11.53
N GLN A 121 -24.06 -24.28 -12.47
CA GLN A 121 -24.40 -24.71 -13.82
C GLN A 121 -23.44 -24.11 -14.84
N THR A 122 -23.17 -24.83 -15.95
CA THR A 122 -22.25 -24.37 -16.99
C THR A 122 -22.99 -24.08 -18.28
N ILE A 123 -22.86 -22.86 -18.80
CA ILE A 123 -23.32 -22.46 -20.12
C ILE A 123 -22.09 -22.47 -21.03
N LEU A 124 -22.12 -23.35 -22.05
CA LEU A 124 -21.07 -23.42 -23.05
C LEU A 124 -21.37 -22.44 -24.18
N VAL A 125 -20.73 -21.27 -24.15
CA VAL A 125 -21.05 -20.16 -25.04
C VAL A 125 -20.63 -20.48 -26.48
N GLY A 126 -21.52 -20.26 -27.42
CA GLY A 126 -21.33 -20.49 -28.85
C GLY A 126 -21.40 -21.97 -29.26
N SER A 127 -21.95 -22.85 -28.41
CA SER A 127 -22.00 -24.29 -28.70
C SER A 127 -23.28 -24.78 -29.36
N SER A 128 -24.40 -24.08 -29.15
CA SER A 128 -25.69 -24.45 -29.77
C SER A 128 -25.65 -24.21 -31.26
N THR A 129 -26.42 -24.99 -32.03
CA THR A 129 -26.46 -24.91 -33.50
C THR A 129 -26.82 -23.51 -33.99
N SER A 130 -27.80 -22.85 -33.37
CA SER A 130 -28.24 -21.48 -33.70
C SER A 130 -27.28 -20.38 -33.25
N ALA A 131 -26.26 -20.69 -32.46
CA ALA A 131 -25.24 -19.75 -32.00
C ALA A 131 -23.80 -20.24 -32.24
N THR A 132 -23.60 -21.17 -33.17
CA THR A 132 -22.31 -21.85 -33.37
C THR A 132 -21.18 -20.84 -33.57
N GLY A 133 -20.20 -20.83 -32.66
CA GLY A 133 -19.06 -19.93 -32.73
C GLY A 133 -19.37 -18.46 -32.43
N LEU A 134 -20.55 -18.13 -31.92
CA LEU A 134 -20.91 -16.74 -31.61
C LEU A 134 -20.62 -16.40 -30.15
N PRO A 135 -19.98 -15.25 -29.86
CA PRO A 135 -19.96 -14.73 -28.49
C PRO A 135 -21.36 -14.34 -28.01
N LEU A 136 -21.54 -14.17 -26.70
CA LEU A 136 -22.78 -13.61 -26.16
C LEU A 136 -23.02 -12.20 -26.74
N PRO A 137 -24.29 -11.77 -26.92
CA PRO A 137 -24.60 -10.43 -27.37
C PRO A 137 -24.05 -9.38 -26.38
N SER A 138 -23.63 -8.21 -26.89
CA SER A 138 -23.22 -7.10 -26.01
C SER A 138 -24.42 -6.59 -25.20
N LEU A 139 -24.20 -6.20 -23.96
CA LEU A 139 -25.22 -5.64 -23.07
C LEU A 139 -25.39 -4.15 -23.40
N THR A 140 -26.39 -3.81 -24.23
CA THR A 140 -26.59 -2.45 -24.77
C THR A 140 -27.68 -1.66 -24.04
N LYS A 141 -28.37 -2.27 -23.09
CA LYS A 141 -29.33 -1.64 -22.19
C LYS A 141 -28.93 -1.83 -20.73
N PRO A 142 -29.30 -0.89 -19.84
CA PRO A 142 -29.03 -1.06 -18.42
C PRO A 142 -29.71 -2.31 -17.87
N MET A 143 -28.95 -3.17 -17.19
CA MET A 143 -29.47 -4.44 -16.68
C MET A 143 -28.67 -5.03 -15.52
N THR A 144 -29.29 -5.91 -14.75
CA THR A 144 -28.64 -6.75 -13.74
C THR A 144 -28.58 -8.18 -14.23
N LEU A 145 -27.40 -8.81 -14.17
CA LEU A 145 -27.21 -10.24 -14.34
C LEU A 145 -26.80 -10.81 -12.99
N ASP A 146 -27.68 -11.60 -12.37
CA ASP A 146 -27.45 -12.15 -11.04
C ASP A 146 -27.47 -13.68 -11.05
N ALA A 147 -26.30 -14.27 -11.30
CA ALA A 147 -26.10 -15.71 -11.24
C ALA A 147 -26.19 -16.28 -9.81
N THR A 148 -26.19 -15.46 -8.75
CA THR A 148 -26.37 -15.98 -7.39
C THR A 148 -27.79 -16.48 -7.14
N THR A 149 -28.74 -16.08 -8.00
CA THR A 149 -30.14 -16.54 -7.97
C THR A 149 -30.32 -18.01 -8.34
N GLN A 150 -29.32 -18.62 -9.01
CA GLN A 150 -29.33 -20.05 -9.29
C GLN A 150 -29.44 -20.84 -7.96
N PRO A 151 -30.46 -21.71 -7.82
CA PRO A 151 -30.59 -22.54 -6.63
C PRO A 151 -29.31 -23.35 -6.37
N GLY A 152 -28.84 -23.35 -5.13
CA GLY A 152 -27.63 -24.08 -4.74
C GLY A 152 -26.31 -23.41 -5.12
N SER A 153 -26.31 -22.12 -5.48
CA SER A 153 -25.08 -21.33 -5.61
C SER A 153 -24.18 -21.48 -4.38
N SER A 154 -22.86 -21.62 -4.61
CA SER A 154 -21.92 -22.02 -3.55
C SER A 154 -20.53 -21.44 -3.77
N GLY A 155 -19.65 -21.55 -2.78
CA GLY A 155 -18.31 -20.95 -2.80
C GLY A 155 -18.24 -19.60 -2.10
N THR A 156 -17.10 -18.92 -2.20
CA THR A 156 -16.91 -17.58 -1.63
C THR A 156 -16.04 -16.73 -2.56
N PRO A 157 -16.61 -15.72 -3.24
CA PRO A 157 -18.04 -15.44 -3.41
C PRO A 157 -18.88 -16.63 -3.95
N PRO A 158 -20.21 -16.64 -3.68
CA PRO A 158 -21.10 -17.68 -4.20
C PRO A 158 -21.22 -17.57 -5.73
N ILE A 159 -21.00 -18.70 -6.41
CA ILE A 159 -21.10 -18.82 -7.86
C ILE A 159 -22.27 -19.73 -8.20
N GLY A 160 -23.11 -19.29 -9.12
CA GLY A 160 -24.23 -20.07 -9.65
C GLY A 160 -24.05 -20.48 -11.10
N ILE A 161 -23.40 -19.67 -11.92
CA ILE A 161 -23.27 -19.90 -13.37
C ILE A 161 -21.80 -19.79 -13.79
N VAL A 162 -21.34 -20.79 -14.54
CA VAL A 162 -20.07 -20.78 -15.28
C VAL A 162 -20.37 -20.42 -16.73
N LEU A 163 -19.72 -19.38 -17.24
CA LEU A 163 -19.64 -19.10 -18.67
C LEU A 163 -18.34 -19.70 -19.20
N ASP A 164 -18.46 -20.75 -20.00
CA ASP A 164 -17.32 -21.39 -20.67
C ASP A 164 -17.21 -20.90 -22.11
N GLY A 165 -16.13 -20.17 -22.39
CA GLY A 165 -15.84 -19.55 -23.68
C GLY A 165 -15.14 -20.45 -24.70
N THR A 166 -14.94 -21.75 -24.47
CA THR A 166 -14.17 -22.59 -25.43
C THR A 166 -14.73 -22.60 -26.84
N SER A 167 -16.05 -22.43 -26.98
CA SER A 167 -16.75 -22.43 -28.27
C SER A 167 -17.15 -21.02 -28.73
N ALA A 168 -16.81 -19.98 -27.95
CA ALA A 168 -17.05 -18.60 -28.34
C ALA A 168 -16.04 -18.20 -29.43
N GLY A 169 -16.50 -18.10 -30.68
CA GLY A 169 -15.68 -17.69 -31.82
C GLY A 169 -15.53 -16.17 -31.93
N GLY A 170 -14.80 -15.74 -32.96
CA GLY A 170 -14.45 -14.34 -33.21
C GLY A 170 -13.02 -13.99 -32.80
N PHE A 171 -12.56 -12.80 -33.20
CA PHE A 171 -11.25 -12.28 -32.79
C PHE A 171 -11.37 -11.66 -31.39
N LEU A 172 -10.83 -12.35 -30.38
CA LEU A 172 -10.81 -11.93 -28.96
C LEU A 172 -12.19 -11.62 -28.35
N PRO A 173 -13.21 -12.49 -28.47
CA PRO A 173 -14.49 -12.33 -27.78
C PRO A 173 -14.31 -12.17 -26.27
N ALA A 174 -14.97 -11.16 -25.71
CA ALA A 174 -15.14 -11.05 -24.27
C ALA A 174 -16.28 -11.95 -23.79
N GLY A 175 -16.20 -12.42 -22.53
CA GLY A 175 -17.26 -13.23 -21.93
C GLY A 175 -18.56 -12.45 -21.76
N LEU A 176 -18.48 -11.31 -21.07
CA LEU A 176 -19.57 -10.34 -20.97
C LEU A 176 -19.07 -8.95 -21.39
N LYS A 177 -19.69 -8.40 -22.43
CA LYS A 177 -19.33 -7.09 -22.98
C LYS A 177 -20.44 -6.09 -22.73
N ALA A 178 -20.21 -5.12 -21.86
CA ALA A 178 -21.18 -4.08 -21.52
C ALA A 178 -20.93 -2.79 -22.30
N ARG A 179 -22.00 -2.24 -22.87
CA ARG A 179 -22.09 -0.91 -23.48
C ARG A 179 -23.17 -0.07 -22.79
N ALA A 180 -23.72 -0.53 -21.67
CA ALA A 180 -24.67 0.19 -20.84
C ALA A 180 -24.36 -0.13 -19.37
N MET A 181 -24.94 0.64 -18.44
CA MET A 181 -24.72 0.43 -17.01
C MET A 181 -25.23 -0.95 -16.59
N VAL A 182 -24.33 -1.82 -16.12
CA VAL A 182 -24.67 -3.19 -15.73
C VAL A 182 -24.36 -3.48 -14.27
N THR A 183 -25.08 -4.43 -13.70
CA THR A 183 -24.65 -5.14 -12.49
C THR A 183 -24.39 -6.59 -12.84
N ILE A 184 -23.19 -7.12 -12.58
CA ILE A 184 -22.83 -8.52 -12.88
C ILE A 184 -22.39 -9.21 -11.59
N LYS A 185 -23.08 -10.28 -11.20
CA LYS A 185 -22.85 -10.99 -9.94
C LYS A 185 -22.89 -12.51 -10.07
N GLY A 186 -22.02 -13.19 -9.32
CA GLY A 186 -22.10 -14.64 -9.09
C GLY A 186 -21.70 -15.52 -10.27
N PHE A 187 -20.98 -14.99 -11.25
CA PHE A 187 -20.49 -15.73 -12.41
C PHE A 187 -19.08 -16.25 -12.19
N ASP A 188 -18.78 -17.44 -12.71
CA ASP A 188 -17.42 -17.85 -13.09
C ASP A 188 -17.27 -17.68 -14.61
N ILE A 189 -16.30 -16.87 -15.06
CA ILE A 189 -16.13 -16.53 -16.47
C ILE A 189 -14.74 -16.97 -16.90
N ALA A 190 -14.69 -17.96 -17.78
CA ALA A 190 -13.47 -18.68 -18.10
C ALA A 190 -13.35 -19.04 -19.58
N LYS A 191 -12.10 -19.23 -20.02
CA LYS A 191 -11.74 -19.75 -21.35
C LYS A 191 -12.17 -18.89 -22.54
N PHE A 192 -12.41 -17.59 -22.34
CA PHE A 192 -12.60 -16.64 -23.44
C PHE A 192 -11.25 -16.18 -24.00
N SER A 193 -11.09 -16.10 -25.31
CA SER A 193 -9.83 -15.64 -25.91
C SER A 193 -9.57 -14.13 -25.74
N GLY A 194 -10.62 -13.34 -25.44
CA GLY A 194 -10.53 -11.93 -25.01
C GLY A 194 -10.58 -11.74 -23.49
N TYR A 195 -11.15 -10.63 -23.03
CA TYR A 195 -11.36 -10.36 -21.61
C TYR A 195 -12.55 -11.15 -21.04
N GLY A 196 -12.49 -11.61 -19.80
CA GLY A 196 -13.68 -12.18 -19.15
C GLY A 196 -14.84 -11.18 -19.10
N ILE A 197 -14.57 -9.96 -18.66
CA ILE A 197 -15.55 -8.86 -18.66
C ILE A 197 -14.95 -7.63 -19.34
N GLN A 198 -15.74 -6.94 -20.17
CA GLN A 198 -15.34 -5.70 -20.83
C GLN A 198 -16.43 -4.63 -20.64
N LEU A 199 -16.05 -3.48 -20.10
CA LEU A 199 -16.88 -2.29 -19.94
C LEU A 199 -16.46 -1.23 -20.96
N ASP A 200 -17.30 -0.90 -21.93
CA ASP A 200 -17.00 0.10 -22.98
C ASP A 200 -17.66 1.45 -22.69
N ASP A 201 -17.07 2.54 -23.19
CA ASP A 201 -17.60 3.92 -23.14
C ASP A 201 -18.41 4.34 -24.38
N SER A 202 -18.39 3.54 -25.44
CA SER A 202 -18.96 3.84 -26.76
C SER A 202 -19.63 2.62 -27.38
N PRO A 203 -20.65 2.75 -28.26
CA PRO A 203 -21.40 3.98 -28.59
C PRO A 203 -22.32 4.45 -27.45
N THR A 204 -22.63 3.56 -26.52
CA THR A 204 -23.32 3.85 -25.27
C THR A 204 -22.36 3.54 -24.12
N SER A 205 -22.42 4.32 -23.04
CA SER A 205 -21.46 4.22 -21.95
C SER A 205 -21.94 3.21 -20.90
N SER A 206 -21.04 2.32 -20.49
CA SER A 206 -21.23 1.43 -19.34
C SER A 206 -20.86 2.08 -18.01
N ALA A 207 -20.70 3.41 -17.96
CA ALA A 207 -20.33 4.11 -16.73
C ALA A 207 -21.33 3.85 -15.58
N GLY A 208 -20.80 3.72 -14.37
CA GLY A 208 -21.61 3.42 -13.18
C GLY A 208 -21.91 1.93 -12.98
N SER A 209 -21.33 1.03 -13.77
CA SER A 209 -21.52 -0.41 -13.63
C SER A 209 -20.94 -0.97 -12.32
N THR A 210 -21.52 -2.07 -11.85
CA THR A 210 -21.06 -2.81 -10.68
C THR A 210 -20.71 -4.25 -11.06
N ILE A 211 -19.44 -4.62 -10.91
CA ILE A 211 -18.94 -5.98 -11.11
C ILE A 211 -18.60 -6.56 -9.75
N GLN A 212 -19.41 -7.50 -9.26
CA GLN A 212 -19.30 -7.93 -7.87
C GLN A 212 -19.38 -9.44 -7.68
N GLY A 213 -18.46 -10.00 -6.90
CA GLY A 213 -18.58 -11.40 -6.45
C GLY A 213 -18.48 -12.43 -7.58
N ASN A 214 -17.62 -12.18 -8.58
CA ASN A 214 -17.40 -13.08 -9.71
C ASN A 214 -16.04 -13.78 -9.61
N PHE A 215 -15.93 -14.96 -10.22
CA PHE A 215 -14.67 -15.63 -10.56
C PHE A 215 -14.33 -15.34 -12.03
N ILE A 216 -13.10 -14.94 -12.31
CA ILE A 216 -12.69 -14.51 -13.65
C ILE A 216 -11.29 -15.07 -13.94
N GLY A 217 -11.25 -16.06 -14.83
CA GLY A 217 -10.02 -16.76 -15.24
C GLY A 217 -9.65 -17.98 -14.39
N THR A 218 -10.53 -18.41 -13.49
CA THR A 218 -10.34 -19.61 -12.64
C THR A 218 -11.34 -20.70 -12.95
N ASN A 219 -11.22 -21.86 -12.31
CA ASN A 219 -12.32 -22.83 -12.25
C ASN A 219 -13.42 -22.40 -11.25
N GLY A 220 -14.53 -23.13 -11.24
CA GLY A 220 -15.70 -22.81 -10.42
C GLY A 220 -15.50 -22.80 -8.90
N THR A 221 -14.38 -23.32 -8.40
CA THR A 221 -13.96 -23.26 -7.00
C THR A 221 -12.91 -22.17 -6.71
N GLY A 222 -12.42 -21.49 -7.74
CA GLY A 222 -11.41 -20.44 -7.63
C GLY A 222 -10.04 -20.96 -7.18
N THR A 223 -9.70 -22.21 -7.46
CA THR A 223 -8.46 -22.86 -6.98
C THR A 223 -7.42 -23.13 -8.07
N ALA A 224 -7.84 -23.15 -9.34
CA ALA A 224 -6.97 -23.40 -10.49
C ALA A 224 -7.30 -22.43 -11.63
N ALA A 225 -6.34 -22.20 -12.52
CA ALA A 225 -6.52 -21.33 -13.68
C ALA A 225 -7.39 -21.99 -14.77
N SER A 226 -8.32 -21.24 -15.31
CA SER A 226 -9.08 -21.53 -16.54
C SER A 226 -9.03 -20.26 -17.41
N PRO A 227 -7.87 -19.99 -18.04
CA PRO A 227 -7.47 -18.66 -18.46
C PRO A 227 -8.42 -18.05 -19.49
N ASN A 228 -8.81 -16.80 -19.25
CA ASN A 228 -9.20 -15.89 -20.32
C ASN A 228 -7.95 -15.25 -20.97
N GLY A 229 -8.11 -14.55 -22.08
CA GLY A 229 -7.08 -13.67 -22.64
C GLY A 229 -6.65 -12.57 -21.66
N GLY A 230 -7.62 -11.98 -20.94
CA GLY A 230 -7.42 -11.06 -19.81
C GLY A 230 -8.61 -11.13 -18.83
N GLY A 231 -8.46 -10.59 -17.63
CA GLY A 231 -9.55 -10.62 -16.64
C GLY A 231 -10.67 -9.61 -16.93
N ILE A 232 -10.46 -8.34 -16.56
CA ILE A 232 -11.45 -7.26 -16.77
C ILE A 232 -10.83 -6.08 -17.52
N LEU A 233 -11.48 -5.62 -18.60
CA LEU A 233 -11.20 -4.32 -19.21
C LEU A 233 -12.22 -3.29 -18.72
N VAL A 234 -11.75 -2.25 -18.03
CA VAL A 234 -12.55 -1.12 -17.54
C VAL A 234 -12.30 0.09 -18.46
N GLY A 235 -13.03 0.11 -19.57
CA GLY A 235 -13.00 1.16 -20.59
C GLY A 235 -14.06 2.24 -20.42
N SER A 236 -14.75 2.33 -19.28
CA SER A 236 -15.72 3.38 -18.94
C SER A 236 -15.54 3.86 -17.50
N SER A 237 -16.06 5.03 -17.14
CA SER A 237 -15.78 5.68 -15.85
C SER A 237 -16.76 5.31 -14.73
N SER A 238 -16.41 5.68 -13.49
CA SER A 238 -17.31 5.60 -12.33
C SER A 238 -17.83 4.19 -11.98
N ASN A 239 -17.11 3.14 -12.39
CA ASN A 239 -17.50 1.76 -12.11
C ASN A 239 -17.04 1.30 -10.72
N THR A 240 -17.74 0.31 -10.17
CA THR A 240 -17.37 -0.39 -8.94
C THR A 240 -17.05 -1.85 -9.24
N ILE A 241 -15.81 -2.26 -9.01
CA ILE A 241 -15.33 -3.64 -9.15
C ILE A 241 -15.03 -4.15 -7.75
N ALA A 242 -15.91 -4.99 -7.20
CA ALA A 242 -15.90 -5.34 -5.78
C ALA A 242 -15.95 -6.85 -5.48
N GLY A 243 -15.04 -7.34 -4.64
CA GLY A 243 -15.18 -8.71 -4.09
C GLY A 243 -15.05 -9.84 -5.12
N ASN A 244 -14.37 -9.61 -6.24
CA ASN A 244 -14.14 -10.62 -7.28
C ASN A 244 -12.84 -11.40 -7.04
N VAL A 245 -12.75 -12.62 -7.59
CA VAL A 245 -11.50 -13.36 -7.76
C VAL A 245 -11.07 -13.23 -9.22
N ILE A 246 -9.98 -12.52 -9.46
CA ILE A 246 -9.47 -12.20 -10.79
C ILE A 246 -8.07 -12.79 -10.91
N SER A 247 -8.00 -14.04 -11.35
CA SER A 247 -6.82 -14.88 -11.23
C SER A 247 -6.71 -15.83 -12.42
N GLY A 248 -5.51 -16.32 -12.71
CA GLY A 248 -5.30 -17.31 -13.78
C GLY A 248 -5.50 -16.77 -15.20
N ASN A 249 -5.62 -15.46 -15.42
CA ASN A 249 -5.80 -14.87 -16.75
C ASN A 249 -4.47 -14.79 -17.52
N GLY A 250 -4.55 -14.74 -18.85
CA GLY A 250 -3.42 -14.74 -19.77
C GLY A 250 -2.68 -13.40 -19.92
N ALA A 251 -2.26 -13.09 -21.14
CA ALA A 251 -1.39 -11.94 -21.44
C ALA A 251 -2.04 -10.56 -21.20
N GLY A 252 -3.37 -10.47 -21.18
CA GLY A 252 -4.11 -9.26 -20.82
C GLY A 252 -4.08 -8.94 -19.31
N GLY A 253 -3.46 -9.79 -18.49
CA GLY A 253 -3.32 -9.59 -17.06
C GLY A 253 -4.65 -9.73 -16.31
N ALA A 254 -4.71 -9.19 -15.10
CA ALA A 254 -5.90 -9.25 -14.26
C ALA A 254 -6.93 -8.20 -14.67
N MET A 255 -6.51 -6.95 -14.79
CA MET A 255 -7.43 -5.84 -15.00
C MET A 255 -6.75 -4.67 -15.68
N VAL A 256 -7.40 -4.07 -16.68
CA VAL A 256 -6.94 -2.82 -17.30
C VAL A 256 -7.94 -1.72 -16.94
N VAL A 257 -7.46 -0.61 -16.37
CA VAL A 257 -8.29 0.54 -15.99
C VAL A 257 -7.89 1.76 -16.82
N ASP A 258 -8.55 1.91 -17.97
CA ASP A 258 -8.20 2.92 -18.98
C ASP A 258 -8.85 4.29 -18.74
N THR A 259 -9.81 4.35 -17.82
CA THR A 259 -10.69 5.51 -17.61
C THR A 259 -10.79 5.92 -16.15
N ASP A 260 -11.56 6.98 -15.90
CA ASP A 260 -11.50 7.73 -14.66
C ASP A 260 -12.48 7.26 -13.58
N SER A 261 -12.18 7.62 -12.33
CA SER A 261 -13.10 7.55 -11.19
C SER A 261 -13.65 6.15 -10.87
N ASN A 262 -12.96 5.10 -11.28
CA ASN A 262 -13.32 3.72 -10.96
C ASN A 262 -12.86 3.33 -9.55
N LYS A 263 -13.60 2.41 -8.94
CA LYS A 263 -13.32 1.84 -7.61
C LYS A 263 -13.06 0.36 -7.72
N VAL A 264 -11.85 -0.08 -7.38
CA VAL A 264 -11.44 -1.49 -7.35
C VAL A 264 -11.25 -1.87 -5.88
N GLN A 265 -12.16 -2.64 -5.29
CA GLN A 265 -12.20 -2.84 -3.83
C GLN A 265 -12.47 -4.29 -3.43
N GLY A 266 -11.83 -4.79 -2.39
CA GLY A 266 -12.16 -6.12 -1.84
C GLY A 266 -11.83 -7.31 -2.75
N ASN A 267 -11.12 -7.11 -3.87
CA ASN A 267 -10.85 -8.17 -4.84
C ASN A 267 -9.64 -9.01 -4.44
N LEU A 268 -9.65 -10.29 -4.83
CA LEU A 268 -8.50 -11.20 -4.79
C LEU A 268 -7.91 -11.31 -6.19
N ILE A 269 -6.67 -10.86 -6.38
CA ILE A 269 -6.02 -10.77 -7.68
C ILE A 269 -4.72 -11.58 -7.68
N GLY A 270 -4.69 -12.66 -8.46
CA GLY A 270 -3.54 -13.57 -8.58
C GLY A 270 -3.46 -14.67 -7.51
N THR A 271 -4.50 -14.79 -6.68
CA THR A 271 -4.61 -15.81 -5.63
C THR A 271 -5.85 -16.67 -5.80
N ASN A 272 -5.90 -17.82 -5.13
CA ASN A 272 -7.12 -18.62 -5.04
C ASN A 272 -8.24 -17.87 -4.28
N ALA A 273 -9.47 -18.36 -4.33
CA ALA A 273 -10.63 -17.75 -3.68
C ALA A 273 -10.50 -17.61 -2.14
N ALA A 274 -9.63 -18.40 -1.51
CA ALA A 274 -9.30 -18.28 -0.09
C ALA A 274 -8.19 -17.23 0.20
N GLY A 275 -7.57 -16.67 -0.83
CA GLY A 275 -6.43 -15.75 -0.74
C GLY A 275 -5.19 -16.36 -0.08
N SER A 276 -5.05 -17.69 -0.12
CA SER A 276 -4.03 -18.45 0.63
C SER A 276 -2.88 -18.97 -0.24
N GLY A 277 -3.09 -19.10 -1.55
CA GLY A 277 -2.09 -19.58 -2.50
C GLY A 277 -2.21 -18.89 -3.85
N PRO A 278 -1.14 -18.91 -4.68
CA PRO A 278 -1.11 -18.24 -5.97
C PRO A 278 -1.95 -18.96 -7.03
N VAL A 279 -2.65 -18.19 -7.84
CA VAL A 279 -3.22 -18.59 -9.14
C VAL A 279 -2.85 -17.46 -10.12
N PRO A 280 -1.60 -17.44 -10.61
CA PRO A 280 -1.00 -16.25 -11.21
C PRO A 280 -1.75 -15.76 -12.44
N ASN A 281 -1.96 -14.44 -12.54
CA ASN A 281 -2.23 -13.81 -13.82
C ASN A 281 -0.92 -13.61 -14.60
N GLY A 282 -0.99 -13.63 -15.93
CA GLY A 282 0.10 -13.28 -16.84
C GLY A 282 0.46 -11.79 -16.80
N THR A 283 1.46 -11.41 -17.61
CA THR A 283 2.01 -10.03 -17.66
C THR A 283 1.58 -9.33 -18.95
N THR A 284 1.23 -8.04 -18.86
CA THR A 284 1.47 -7.10 -19.96
C THR A 284 2.85 -6.44 -19.77
N SER A 285 3.39 -5.77 -20.78
CA SER A 285 4.58 -4.91 -20.65
C SER A 285 4.43 -3.81 -19.59
N PHE A 286 3.20 -3.54 -19.14
CA PHE A 286 2.85 -2.51 -18.17
C PHE A 286 2.36 -3.10 -16.83
N GLY A 287 2.61 -4.38 -16.54
CA GLY A 287 2.20 -5.03 -15.29
C GLY A 287 0.85 -5.75 -15.35
N VAL A 288 0.35 -6.16 -14.19
CA VAL A 288 -0.83 -7.03 -14.06
C VAL A 288 -2.13 -6.23 -13.94
N MET A 289 -2.02 -5.02 -13.38
CA MET A 289 -3.10 -4.04 -13.30
C MET A 289 -2.63 -2.66 -13.75
N PRO A 290 -2.55 -2.39 -15.07
CA PRO A 290 -2.28 -1.05 -15.60
C PRO A 290 -3.47 -0.10 -15.39
N ILE A 291 -3.16 1.13 -15.00
CA ILE A 291 -4.11 2.21 -14.71
C ILE A 291 -3.70 3.46 -15.46
N ALA A 292 -4.41 3.74 -16.55
CA ALA A 292 -4.16 4.89 -17.42
C ALA A 292 -5.11 6.07 -17.14
N GLY A 293 -6.30 5.80 -16.58
CA GLY A 293 -7.23 6.85 -16.19
C GLY A 293 -6.85 7.57 -14.89
N ALA A 294 -7.60 8.63 -14.58
CA ALA A 294 -7.39 9.51 -13.45
C ALA A 294 -8.40 9.29 -12.31
N GLY A 295 -8.00 9.61 -11.08
CA GLY A 295 -8.91 9.62 -9.94
C GLY A 295 -9.46 8.24 -9.55
N ASN A 296 -8.83 7.15 -9.98
CA ASN A 296 -9.23 5.80 -9.61
C ASN A 296 -8.81 5.49 -8.17
N THR A 297 -9.61 4.67 -7.49
CA THR A 297 -9.33 4.19 -6.14
C THR A 297 -9.16 2.67 -6.14
N ILE A 298 -7.99 2.23 -5.73
CA ILE A 298 -7.61 0.82 -5.59
C ILE A 298 -7.52 0.56 -4.10
N GLY A 299 -8.51 -0.12 -3.58
CA GLY A 299 -8.66 -0.42 -2.17
C GLY A 299 -9.56 0.59 -1.46
N GLY A 300 -9.22 0.91 -0.21
CA GLY A 300 -9.92 1.92 0.56
C GLY A 300 -9.55 1.92 2.04
N THR A 301 -10.24 2.75 2.81
CA THR A 301 -9.93 3.00 4.23
C THR A 301 -10.47 1.94 5.19
N THR A 302 -11.20 0.93 4.69
CA THR A 302 -11.80 -0.16 5.48
C THR A 302 -11.20 -1.51 5.11
N ALA A 303 -11.28 -2.49 6.02
CA ALA A 303 -10.82 -3.84 5.75
C ALA A 303 -11.61 -4.54 4.62
N ALA A 304 -12.90 -4.21 4.45
CA ALA A 304 -13.73 -4.75 3.38
C ALA A 304 -13.35 -4.22 1.99
N ALA A 305 -12.82 -2.99 1.91
CA ALA A 305 -12.36 -2.41 0.66
C ALA A 305 -10.99 -2.92 0.21
N ARG A 306 -10.24 -3.64 1.07
CA ARG A 306 -8.87 -4.10 0.80
C ARG A 306 -8.83 -5.09 -0.37
N ASN A 307 -8.05 -4.77 -1.40
CA ASN A 307 -7.65 -5.81 -2.35
C ASN A 307 -6.45 -6.61 -1.83
N VAL A 308 -6.37 -7.87 -2.25
CA VAL A 308 -5.18 -8.71 -2.12
C VAL A 308 -4.62 -8.90 -3.53
N ILE A 309 -3.45 -8.34 -3.81
CA ILE A 309 -2.83 -8.32 -5.14
C ILE A 309 -1.48 -9.03 -5.06
N SER A 310 -1.47 -10.33 -5.34
CA SER A 310 -0.38 -11.22 -4.94
C SER A 310 -0.24 -12.39 -5.90
N GLY A 311 0.97 -12.96 -5.99
CA GLY A 311 1.23 -14.14 -6.81
C GLY A 311 1.17 -13.91 -8.31
N ASN A 312 1.20 -12.66 -8.77
CA ASN A 312 1.12 -12.34 -10.19
C ASN A 312 2.51 -12.27 -10.83
N ALA A 313 2.57 -12.53 -12.13
CA ALA A 313 3.77 -12.29 -12.93
C ALA A 313 3.82 -10.79 -13.29
N GLY A 314 4.86 -10.07 -12.86
CA GLY A 314 5.07 -8.64 -13.11
C GLY A 314 4.75 -7.72 -11.93
N ASP A 315 4.65 -6.43 -12.21
CA ASP A 315 4.25 -5.41 -11.23
C ASP A 315 2.78 -5.59 -10.85
N ALA A 316 2.47 -5.51 -9.56
CA ALA A 316 1.12 -5.77 -9.07
C ALA A 316 0.12 -4.68 -9.49
N VAL A 317 0.53 -3.42 -9.34
CA VAL A 317 -0.22 -2.24 -9.79
C VAL A 317 0.73 -1.32 -10.56
N SER A 318 0.35 -0.90 -11.75
CA SER A 318 1.14 0.01 -12.58
C SER A 318 0.31 1.21 -12.99
N ILE A 319 0.77 2.42 -12.69
CA ILE A 319 -0.02 3.63 -12.82
C ILE A 319 0.68 4.61 -13.75
N THR A 320 0.04 4.94 -14.86
CA THR A 320 0.47 5.97 -15.82
C THR A 320 -0.42 7.21 -15.73
N GLY A 321 -1.72 7.03 -15.44
CA GLY A 321 -2.68 8.13 -15.27
C GLY A 321 -2.48 8.94 -13.98
N PRO A 322 -2.87 10.22 -13.91
CA PRO A 322 -2.64 11.07 -12.74
C PRO A 322 -3.69 10.90 -11.62
N GLY A 323 -3.33 11.27 -10.39
CA GLY A 323 -4.33 11.49 -9.33
C GLY A 323 -5.01 10.24 -8.79
N ASN A 324 -4.42 9.06 -8.95
CA ASN A 324 -4.96 7.79 -8.46
C ASN A 324 -4.58 7.53 -7.00
N THR A 325 -5.41 6.76 -6.31
CA THR A 325 -5.20 6.39 -4.91
C THR A 325 -5.12 4.88 -4.76
N VAL A 326 -4.02 4.38 -4.19
CA VAL A 326 -3.85 2.98 -3.79
C VAL A 326 -3.81 2.93 -2.27
N GLU A 327 -4.90 2.51 -1.64
CA GLU A 327 -5.04 2.58 -0.18
C GLU A 327 -5.52 1.28 0.45
N GLY A 328 -4.90 0.91 1.57
CA GLY A 328 -5.38 -0.19 2.43
C GLY A 328 -5.29 -1.61 1.85
N ASN A 329 -4.51 -1.82 0.77
CA ASN A 329 -4.33 -3.10 0.09
C ASN A 329 -3.25 -3.98 0.74
N PHE A 330 -3.33 -5.29 0.49
CA PHE A 330 -2.24 -6.24 0.74
C PHE A 330 -1.63 -6.67 -0.60
N ILE A 331 -0.33 -6.41 -0.77
CA ILE A 331 0.40 -6.64 -2.02
C ILE A 331 1.61 -7.52 -1.74
N GLY A 332 1.64 -8.71 -2.37
CA GLY A 332 2.70 -9.72 -2.22
C GLY A 332 2.57 -10.63 -0.98
N THR A 333 1.40 -10.62 -0.34
CA THR A 333 1.06 -11.51 0.80
C THR A 333 -0.28 -12.21 0.62
N ASN A 334 -0.55 -13.24 1.43
CA ASN A 334 -1.88 -13.83 1.55
C ASN A 334 -2.92 -12.83 2.11
N ALA A 335 -4.20 -13.21 2.07
CA ALA A 335 -5.31 -12.36 2.54
C ALA A 335 -5.24 -12.00 4.04
N ALA A 336 -4.61 -12.85 4.86
CA ALA A 336 -4.33 -12.57 6.28
C ALA A 336 -3.12 -11.63 6.48
N GLY A 337 -2.34 -11.37 5.43
CA GLY A 337 -1.08 -10.64 5.45
C GLY A 337 0.09 -11.38 6.12
N THR A 338 -0.10 -12.61 6.59
CA THR A 338 0.87 -13.35 7.41
C THR A 338 1.89 -14.16 6.60
N GLY A 339 1.54 -14.56 5.37
CA GLY A 339 2.37 -15.37 4.48
C GLY A 339 2.72 -14.64 3.19
N ALA A 340 3.90 -14.90 2.63
CA ALA A 340 4.32 -14.33 1.36
C ALA A 340 3.65 -15.06 0.19
N ILE A 341 3.12 -14.29 -0.76
CA ILE A 341 2.68 -14.77 -2.08
C ILE A 341 3.19 -13.71 -3.07
N PRO A 342 4.50 -13.75 -3.39
CA PRO A 342 5.18 -12.62 -4.01
C PRO A 342 4.68 -12.37 -5.44
N ASN A 343 4.50 -11.09 -5.81
CA ASN A 343 4.50 -10.73 -7.23
C ASN A 343 5.95 -10.72 -7.73
N THR A 344 6.19 -11.03 -9.00
CA THR A 344 7.57 -11.12 -9.51
C THR A 344 8.22 -9.75 -9.77
N GLY A 345 7.42 -8.69 -9.97
CA GLY A 345 7.86 -7.30 -10.13
C GLY A 345 7.75 -6.46 -8.85
N ALA A 346 7.61 -5.15 -9.01
CA ALA A 346 7.33 -4.21 -7.93
C ALA A 346 5.92 -4.39 -7.35
N GLY A 347 5.73 -3.98 -6.10
CA GLY A 347 4.39 -3.95 -5.51
C GLY A 347 3.51 -2.90 -6.18
N VAL A 348 4.02 -1.67 -6.29
CA VAL A 348 3.37 -0.57 -7.02
C VAL A 348 4.42 0.14 -7.87
N ALA A 349 4.16 0.26 -9.18
CA ALA A 349 4.98 1.00 -10.12
C ALA A 349 4.25 2.27 -10.58
N LEU A 350 4.92 3.42 -10.47
CA LEU A 350 4.36 4.74 -10.80
C LEU A 350 5.17 5.36 -11.94
N HIS A 351 4.46 5.73 -12.99
CA HIS A 351 4.99 6.32 -14.23
C HIS A 351 4.39 7.71 -14.51
N GLY A 352 3.28 8.06 -13.85
CA GLY A 352 2.68 9.40 -13.84
C GLY A 352 2.61 9.98 -12.42
N GLY A 353 2.57 11.30 -12.28
CA GLY A 353 2.59 11.97 -10.97
C GLY A 353 1.21 12.28 -10.36
N GLY A 354 1.20 12.65 -9.08
CA GLY A 354 0.01 13.02 -8.32
C GLY A 354 -0.68 11.85 -7.63
N GLN A 355 0.00 10.72 -7.49
CA GLN A 355 -0.55 9.51 -6.89
C GLN A 355 -0.50 9.59 -5.36
N THR A 356 -1.44 8.90 -4.72
CA THR A 356 -1.42 8.68 -3.27
C THR A 356 -1.40 7.18 -2.96
N ILE A 357 -0.32 6.73 -2.32
CA ILE A 357 -0.22 5.35 -1.81
C ILE A 357 -0.25 5.43 -0.28
N ALA A 358 -1.34 4.96 0.32
CA ALA A 358 -1.58 5.23 1.73
C ALA A 358 -2.12 4.03 2.52
N GLY A 359 -1.93 4.06 3.83
CA GLY A 359 -2.62 3.16 4.76
C GLY A 359 -3.26 3.92 5.92
N THR A 360 -4.24 3.30 6.55
CA THR A 360 -4.82 3.77 7.82
C THR A 360 -4.63 2.73 8.92
N SER A 361 -4.93 3.10 10.16
CA SER A 361 -4.93 2.13 11.26
C SER A 361 -6.00 1.05 11.09
N ALA A 362 -7.13 1.37 10.44
CA ALA A 362 -8.21 0.43 10.15
C ALA A 362 -7.93 -0.44 8.91
N ALA A 363 -7.25 0.14 7.92
CA ALA A 363 -6.86 -0.53 6.68
C ALA A 363 -5.36 -0.26 6.40
N PRO A 364 -4.45 -1.05 6.99
CA PRO A 364 -3.04 -0.91 6.72
C PRO A 364 -2.73 -1.27 5.27
N GLN A 365 -1.94 -0.44 4.59
CA GLN A 365 -1.39 -0.74 3.27
C GLN A 365 -0.09 -1.52 3.43
N ARG A 366 -0.11 -2.78 3.00
CA ARG A 366 1.01 -3.72 3.14
C ARG A 366 1.56 -4.03 1.77
N ILE A 367 2.84 -3.75 1.56
CA ILE A 367 3.53 -3.99 0.29
C ILE A 367 4.80 -4.79 0.58
N TRP A 368 4.66 -6.11 0.61
CA TRP A 368 5.67 -7.01 1.14
C TRP A 368 6.09 -8.08 0.15
N SER A 369 7.33 -8.55 0.28
CA SER A 369 7.84 -9.75 -0.40
C SER A 369 7.83 -9.72 -1.93
N ASN A 370 7.52 -8.60 -2.58
CA ASN A 370 7.55 -8.51 -4.04
C ASN A 370 8.98 -8.66 -4.56
N GLY A 371 9.15 -9.19 -5.77
CA GLY A 371 10.47 -9.41 -6.37
C GLY A 371 11.24 -8.11 -6.63
N GLY A 372 10.53 -7.02 -6.93
CA GLY A 372 11.07 -5.68 -7.15
C GLY A 372 11.10 -4.78 -5.91
N PHE A 373 10.91 -3.48 -6.10
CA PHE A 373 10.72 -2.53 -5.00
C PHE A 373 9.30 -2.66 -4.43
N GLY A 374 9.10 -2.25 -3.17
CA GLY A 374 7.75 -2.05 -2.66
C GLY A 374 7.00 -1.02 -3.52
N ILE A 375 7.57 0.18 -3.62
CA ILE A 375 7.11 1.24 -4.51
C ILE A 375 8.27 1.64 -5.43
N LEU A 376 8.06 1.50 -6.73
CA LEU A 376 8.94 2.00 -7.79
C LEU A 376 8.29 3.24 -8.38
N ASP A 377 8.74 4.43 -7.99
CA ASP A 377 8.26 5.68 -8.55
C ASP A 377 9.29 6.22 -9.53
N THR A 378 8.91 6.30 -10.81
CA THR A 378 9.72 6.88 -11.89
C THR A 378 9.27 8.29 -12.27
N ALA A 379 8.15 8.74 -11.70
CA ALA A 379 7.60 10.09 -11.81
C ALA A 379 8.07 10.95 -10.63
N ASN A 380 7.43 12.11 -10.42
CA ASN A 380 7.69 12.97 -9.27
C ASN A 380 6.37 13.49 -8.71
N GLY A 381 6.36 13.84 -7.42
CA GLY A 381 5.20 14.47 -6.78
C GLY A 381 4.20 13.50 -6.15
N ASP A 382 4.59 12.24 -5.93
CA ASP A 382 3.72 11.22 -5.35
C ASP A 382 3.83 11.13 -3.82
N PHE A 383 2.72 10.78 -3.18
CA PHE A 383 2.58 10.80 -1.74
C PHE A 383 2.49 9.39 -1.17
N PHE A 384 3.43 9.02 -0.32
CA PHE A 384 3.48 7.71 0.33
C PHE A 384 3.30 7.90 1.83
N ARG A 385 2.18 7.41 2.39
CA ARG A 385 1.84 7.63 3.79
C ARG A 385 1.47 6.34 4.50
N ARG A 386 2.05 6.07 5.67
CA ARG A 386 1.71 4.91 6.52
C ARG A 386 1.77 3.55 5.80
N ASN A 387 2.62 3.42 4.80
CA ASN A 387 2.83 2.17 4.09
C ASN A 387 3.70 1.24 4.91
N SER A 388 3.22 0.02 5.15
CA SER A 388 4.00 -1.08 5.69
C SER A 388 4.73 -1.76 4.52
N ILE A 389 6.02 -1.46 4.36
CA ILE A 389 6.83 -1.94 3.24
C ILE A 389 7.98 -2.78 3.79
N ALA A 390 8.06 -4.06 3.44
CA ALA A 390 9.06 -4.97 3.99
C ALA A 390 9.38 -6.16 3.08
N ARG A 391 10.61 -6.67 3.16
CA ARG A 391 11.03 -7.92 2.51
C ARG A 391 10.91 -7.92 0.98
N ASN A 392 10.76 -6.77 0.33
CA ASN A 392 10.79 -6.69 -1.13
C ASN A 392 12.24 -6.84 -1.64
N GLY A 393 12.42 -7.47 -2.81
CA GLY A 393 13.71 -7.91 -3.33
C GLY A 393 14.68 -6.78 -3.69
N SER A 394 14.17 -5.66 -4.23
CA SER A 394 15.01 -4.51 -4.63
C SER A 394 15.06 -3.36 -3.62
N GLY A 395 14.18 -3.36 -2.61
CA GLY A 395 14.13 -2.31 -1.58
C GLY A 395 12.72 -1.79 -1.30
N GLY A 396 12.61 -0.71 -0.51
CA GLY A 396 11.32 -0.18 -0.07
C GLY A 396 10.68 0.77 -1.06
N ILE A 397 11.21 1.99 -1.14
CA ILE A 397 10.74 3.05 -2.03
C ILE A 397 11.94 3.50 -2.89
N SER A 398 11.78 3.45 -4.21
CA SER A 398 12.73 4.04 -5.16
C SER A 398 12.10 5.28 -5.78
N VAL A 399 12.80 6.42 -5.71
CA VAL A 399 12.40 7.70 -6.33
C VAL A 399 13.62 8.41 -6.95
N PRO A 400 13.59 8.80 -8.24
CA PRO A 400 14.67 9.54 -8.89
C PRO A 400 14.91 10.94 -8.31
N LYS A 401 13.85 11.68 -7.94
CA LYS A 401 13.94 13.03 -7.35
C LYS A 401 12.96 13.22 -6.20
N GLY A 402 13.11 12.41 -5.15
CA GLY A 402 12.35 12.58 -3.91
C GLY A 402 12.77 13.79 -3.07
N VAL A 403 11.97 14.10 -2.04
CA VAL A 403 12.30 15.15 -1.05
C VAL A 403 13.61 14.81 -0.33
N PRO A 404 14.58 15.75 -0.24
CA PRO A 404 15.82 15.47 0.48
C PRO A 404 15.60 15.33 1.99
N ILE A 405 15.66 14.09 2.45
CA ILE A 405 15.70 13.74 3.87
C ILE A 405 17.17 13.70 4.34
N GLY A 406 17.48 14.43 5.41
CA GLY A 406 18.86 14.66 5.85
C GLY A 406 19.39 13.56 6.77
N SER A 407 18.77 13.39 7.93
CA SER A 407 19.15 12.32 8.87
C SER A 407 17.98 11.94 9.78
N VAL A 408 18.00 10.72 10.29
CA VAL A 408 17.13 10.30 11.39
C VAL A 408 17.97 9.95 12.61
N SER A 409 17.50 10.32 13.78
CA SER A 409 18.15 10.06 15.06
C SER A 409 17.13 9.62 16.11
N LEU A 410 17.62 8.91 17.12
CA LEU A 410 16.81 8.38 18.21
C LEU A 410 17.41 8.84 19.54
N SER A 411 16.57 9.33 20.44
CA SER A 411 16.99 9.77 21.79
C SER A 411 17.60 8.62 22.61
N ALA A 412 18.37 8.98 23.64
CA ALA A 412 19.03 7.98 24.51
C ALA A 412 18.04 7.04 25.21
N ASN A 413 16.86 7.54 25.59
CA ASN A 413 15.78 6.73 26.17
C ASN A 413 14.94 5.99 25.11
N ARG A 414 15.29 6.12 23.82
CA ARG A 414 14.64 5.47 22.67
C ARG A 414 13.15 5.80 22.51
N ARG A 415 12.71 6.98 22.97
CA ARG A 415 11.31 7.43 22.91
C ARG A 415 11.07 8.59 21.95
N ILE A 416 12.11 9.24 21.45
CA ILE A 416 11.97 10.41 20.58
C ILE A 416 12.76 10.14 19.31
N VAL A 417 12.05 10.13 18.18
CA VAL A 417 12.64 10.09 16.83
C VAL A 417 12.73 11.51 16.32
N THR A 418 13.90 11.91 15.84
CA THR A 418 14.09 13.22 15.19
C THR A 418 14.52 13.03 13.75
N ILE A 419 13.75 13.57 12.82
CA ILE A 419 14.01 13.58 11.38
C ILE A 419 14.45 14.98 10.99
N ALA A 420 15.71 15.11 10.60
CA ALA A 420 16.26 16.36 10.05
C ALA A 420 16.11 16.36 8.54
N PHE A 421 15.72 17.50 7.98
CA PHE A 421 15.53 17.68 6.55
C PHE A 421 16.15 18.98 6.04
N SER A 422 16.32 19.04 4.72
CA SER A 422 16.87 20.21 4.02
C SER A 422 16.22 20.36 2.66
N LYS A 423 16.17 21.59 2.15
CA LYS A 423 15.61 21.94 0.85
C LYS A 423 14.13 21.52 0.67
N VAL A 424 13.33 21.55 1.73
CA VAL A 424 11.86 21.46 1.60
C VAL A 424 11.30 22.76 1.02
N THR A 425 10.09 22.70 0.48
CA THR A 425 9.38 23.85 -0.07
C THR A 425 9.03 24.84 1.04
N PRO A 426 9.49 26.11 0.98
CA PRO A 426 9.17 27.10 2.00
C PRO A 426 7.68 27.34 2.18
N GLY A 427 7.23 27.46 3.42
CA GLY A 427 5.83 27.76 3.77
C GLY A 427 4.87 26.56 3.65
N GLN A 428 5.37 25.36 3.37
CA GLN A 428 4.55 24.14 3.29
C GLN A 428 4.61 23.32 4.58
N ASP A 429 3.53 22.60 4.87
CA ASP A 429 3.46 21.66 5.98
C ASP A 429 4.16 20.35 5.59
N VAL A 430 5.29 20.07 6.24
CA VAL A 430 6.10 18.88 5.92
C VAL A 430 5.84 17.80 6.97
N THR A 431 5.55 16.58 6.52
CA THR A 431 5.25 15.45 7.41
C THR A 431 6.38 14.45 7.42
N GLY A 432 6.78 13.99 8.60
CA GLY A 432 7.75 12.92 8.78
C GLY A 432 7.07 11.70 9.39
N GLU A 433 7.41 10.52 8.89
CA GLU A 433 6.91 9.25 9.41
C GLU A 433 8.06 8.34 9.84
N ALA A 434 7.90 7.65 10.95
CA ALA A 434 8.89 6.73 11.50
C ALA A 434 8.38 5.29 11.51
N PHE A 435 9.27 4.35 11.19
CA PHE A 435 8.96 2.94 11.04
C PHE A 435 10.02 2.06 11.72
N ALA A 436 9.58 0.93 12.27
CA ALA A 436 10.45 -0.14 12.75
C ALA A 436 10.50 -1.29 11.75
N ASN A 437 11.65 -1.96 11.69
CA ASN A 437 11.88 -3.16 10.88
C ASN A 437 12.21 -4.36 11.78
N PRO A 438 11.24 -4.93 12.50
CA PRO A 438 11.47 -6.09 13.38
C PRO A 438 11.88 -7.36 12.63
N GLY A 439 11.38 -7.55 11.40
CA GLY A 439 11.66 -8.73 10.58
C GLY A 439 12.93 -8.66 9.73
N ALA A 440 13.58 -7.50 9.70
CA ALA A 440 14.84 -7.27 9.00
C ALA A 440 15.72 -6.35 9.84
N PRO A 441 16.40 -6.88 10.90
CA PRO A 441 17.32 -6.08 11.69
C PRO A 441 18.42 -5.50 10.77
N GLY A 442 18.59 -4.18 10.79
CA GLY A 442 19.43 -3.48 9.81
C GLY A 442 18.80 -2.20 9.24
N CYS A 443 19.34 -1.77 8.11
CA CYS A 443 18.77 -0.72 7.25
C CYS A 443 18.39 -1.32 5.90
N PRO A 444 17.21 -1.95 5.80
CA PRO A 444 16.79 -2.55 4.53
C PRO A 444 16.32 -1.51 3.50
N GLY A 445 16.32 -0.21 3.85
CA GLY A 445 15.68 0.83 3.05
C GLY A 445 14.17 0.64 2.95
N GLN A 446 13.55 0.04 3.97
CA GLN A 446 12.11 -0.27 4.04
C GLN A 446 11.55 0.09 5.43
N GLY A 447 10.23 0.01 5.60
CA GLY A 447 9.54 0.37 6.84
C GLY A 447 8.39 -0.60 7.13
N GLU A 448 8.65 -1.64 7.91
CA GLU A 448 7.68 -2.72 8.14
C GLU A 448 6.53 -2.28 9.06
N ARG A 449 6.82 -1.60 10.17
CA ARG A 449 5.80 -1.24 11.17
C ARG A 449 5.83 0.25 11.46
N PHE A 450 4.72 0.93 11.15
CA PHE A 450 4.52 2.33 11.49
C PHE A 450 4.62 2.57 13.00
N LEU A 451 5.40 3.57 13.40
CA LEU A 451 5.63 3.96 14.79
C LEU A 451 4.94 5.27 15.16
N GLY A 452 4.75 6.15 14.18
CA GLY A 452 4.16 7.47 14.37
C GLY A 452 4.56 8.45 13.28
N SER A 453 3.86 9.58 13.26
CA SER A 453 4.09 10.68 12.33
C SER A 453 4.00 12.01 13.08
N ALA A 454 4.65 13.03 12.55
CA ALA A 454 4.47 14.41 12.99
C ALA A 454 4.64 15.36 11.81
N THR A 455 3.97 16.51 11.88
CA THR A 455 3.99 17.54 10.84
C THR A 455 4.64 18.79 11.41
N GLN A 456 5.54 19.41 10.63
CA GLN A 456 6.07 20.73 10.91
C GLN A 456 5.33 21.75 10.03
N PRO A 457 4.48 22.61 10.61
CA PRO A 457 3.76 23.62 9.84
C PRO A 457 4.69 24.67 9.25
N GLY A 458 4.39 25.14 8.03
CA GLY A 458 5.08 26.27 7.40
C GLY A 458 6.61 26.15 7.35
N ALA A 459 7.14 24.96 7.04
CA ALA A 459 8.57 24.68 7.11
C ALA A 459 9.37 25.58 6.14
N ALA A 460 10.53 26.08 6.55
CA ALA A 460 11.35 27.01 5.78
C ALA A 460 12.71 26.40 5.43
N GLY A 461 12.79 25.73 4.26
CA GLY A 461 14.05 25.20 3.70
C GLY A 461 14.65 24.02 4.50
N SER A 462 15.04 24.21 5.75
CA SER A 462 15.60 23.16 6.62
C SER A 462 14.92 23.15 7.99
N GLY A 463 14.88 21.99 8.62
CA GLY A 463 14.18 21.85 9.90
C GLY A 463 14.31 20.46 10.50
N LYS A 464 13.54 20.23 11.56
CA LYS A 464 13.53 18.98 12.31
C LYS A 464 12.11 18.65 12.75
N ILE A 465 11.65 17.46 12.38
CA ILE A 465 10.40 16.88 12.90
C ILE A 465 10.74 15.95 14.05
N THR A 466 9.98 16.05 15.14
CA THR A 466 10.16 15.23 16.34
C THR A 466 8.91 14.40 16.59
N ILE A 467 9.07 13.09 16.68
CA ILE A 467 7.99 12.12 16.90
C ILE A 467 8.21 11.45 18.25
N ALA A 468 7.24 11.61 19.15
CA ALA A 468 7.23 10.93 20.44
C ALA A 468 6.60 9.54 20.31
N LEU A 469 7.34 8.51 20.71
CA LEU A 469 6.88 7.13 20.72
C LEU A 469 6.15 6.82 22.03
N SER A 470 5.01 6.14 21.94
CA SER A 470 4.22 5.70 23.10
C SER A 470 5.02 4.75 24.02
N LYS A 471 5.90 3.93 23.43
CA LYS A 471 6.81 3.01 24.13
C LYS A 471 8.23 3.16 23.59
N PRO A 472 9.27 2.92 24.42
CA PRO A 472 10.64 2.87 23.91
C PRO A 472 10.76 1.88 22.76
N LEU A 473 11.49 2.24 21.70
CA LEU A 473 11.70 1.36 20.55
C LEU A 473 12.45 0.10 21.01
N ALA A 474 11.77 -1.05 20.98
CA ALA A 474 12.29 -2.30 21.48
C ALA A 474 13.43 -2.85 20.59
N GLY A 475 14.47 -3.37 21.25
CA GLY A 475 15.59 -4.05 20.61
C GLY A 475 16.38 -3.18 19.61
N PRO A 476 17.26 -3.78 18.82
CA PRO A 476 18.00 -3.12 17.76
C PRO A 476 17.17 -2.90 16.48
N ALA A 477 15.83 -2.98 16.56
CA ALA A 477 14.93 -2.88 15.42
C ALA A 477 15.34 -1.70 14.53
N GLY A 478 15.57 -1.98 13.24
CA GLY A 478 15.99 -0.99 12.27
C GLY A 478 14.97 0.14 12.26
N LEU A 479 15.37 1.35 12.64
CA LEU A 479 14.54 2.54 12.56
C LEU A 479 14.74 3.15 11.18
N THR A 480 13.65 3.30 10.45
CA THR A 480 13.62 4.05 9.18
C THR A 480 12.62 5.18 9.26
N ALA A 481 12.77 6.14 8.35
CA ALA A 481 11.86 7.26 8.25
C ALA A 481 11.69 7.72 6.81
N THR A 482 10.55 8.32 6.53
CA THR A 482 10.25 9.05 5.30
C THR A 482 9.89 10.49 5.62
N LEU A 483 10.00 11.35 4.62
CA LEU A 483 9.60 12.75 4.66
C LEU A 483 8.70 13.04 3.46
N THR A 484 7.55 13.65 3.71
CA THR A 484 6.58 14.05 2.69
C THR A 484 6.46 15.57 2.65
N ASP A 485 6.69 16.14 1.48
CA ASP A 485 6.52 17.55 1.14
C ASP A 485 5.34 17.66 0.15
N PRO A 486 4.31 18.46 0.44
CA PRO A 486 3.11 18.58 -0.42
C PRO A 486 3.38 18.96 -1.88
N GLN A 487 4.55 19.52 -2.21
CA GLN A 487 4.90 19.93 -3.57
C GLN A 487 5.94 19.02 -4.22
N LYS A 488 6.71 18.27 -3.43
CA LYS A 488 7.84 17.45 -3.92
C LYS A 488 7.65 15.94 -3.72
N GLY A 489 6.52 15.51 -3.15
CA GLY A 489 6.20 14.12 -2.93
C GLY A 489 6.86 13.55 -1.68
N THR A 490 7.25 12.27 -1.71
CA THR A 490 7.82 11.56 -0.56
C THR A 490 9.24 11.06 -0.81
N SER A 491 10.10 11.13 0.20
CA SER A 491 11.46 10.62 0.13
C SER A 491 11.51 9.08 0.10
N PRO A 492 12.62 8.46 -0.35
CA PRO A 492 12.93 7.09 0.02
C PRO A 492 13.03 6.94 1.54
N PHE A 493 13.03 5.71 2.03
CA PHE A 493 13.37 5.44 3.42
C PHE A 493 14.83 5.81 3.71
N ILE A 494 15.04 6.66 4.72
CA ILE A 494 16.35 6.83 5.36
C ILE A 494 16.43 5.97 6.61
N CYS A 495 17.63 5.52 6.96
CA CYS A 495 17.86 4.71 8.14
C CYS A 495 18.56 5.47 9.24
N LEU A 496 18.26 5.09 10.48
CA LEU A 496 19.05 5.47 11.64
C LEU A 496 20.49 5.00 11.42
N PRO A 497 21.52 5.84 11.61
CA PRO A 497 22.91 5.41 11.51
C PRO A 497 23.23 4.22 12.42
N ALA A 498 24.31 3.50 12.09
CA ALA A 498 24.78 2.40 12.93
C ALA A 498 25.00 2.87 14.38
N GLY A 499 24.58 2.04 15.33
CA GLY A 499 24.51 2.38 16.73
C GLY A 499 24.53 1.12 17.59
N ILE A 500 25.35 1.17 18.64
CA ILE A 500 25.44 0.14 19.67
C ILE A 500 24.48 0.50 20.81
N VAL A 501 23.75 -0.48 21.32
CA VAL A 501 22.94 -0.38 22.54
C VAL A 501 23.28 -1.50 23.51
N ASP A 502 22.98 -1.29 24.79
CA ASP A 502 23.14 -2.28 25.87
C ASP A 502 24.55 -2.87 25.99
N LEU A 503 25.57 -2.05 25.75
CA LEU A 503 26.98 -2.44 25.90
C LEU A 503 27.30 -2.77 27.36
N HIS A 504 27.61 -4.04 27.61
CA HIS A 504 27.88 -4.58 28.92
C HIS A 504 29.12 -5.47 28.93
N ALA A 505 29.84 -5.50 30.05
CA ALA A 505 30.97 -6.40 30.30
C ALA A 505 30.75 -7.19 31.60
N ALA A 506 30.72 -8.52 31.52
CA ALA A 506 30.48 -9.40 32.67
C ALA A 506 31.55 -10.51 32.76
N PRO A 507 32.32 -10.60 33.86
CA PRO A 507 32.35 -9.67 35.00
C PRO A 507 33.01 -8.33 34.65
N VAL A 508 32.68 -7.26 35.40
CA VAL A 508 33.29 -5.92 35.22
C VAL A 508 34.72 -5.83 35.75
N ALA A 509 35.15 -6.77 36.60
CA ALA A 509 36.50 -6.88 37.13
C ALA A 509 37.03 -8.29 36.89
N PHE A 510 38.22 -8.41 36.29
CA PHE A 510 38.78 -9.71 35.88
C PHE A 510 40.30 -9.66 35.71
N ALA A 511 40.96 -10.81 35.80
CA ALA A 511 42.38 -10.94 35.47
C ALA A 511 42.59 -10.99 33.94
N ALA A 512 43.64 -10.33 33.46
CA ALA A 512 43.98 -10.35 32.03
C ALA A 512 44.74 -11.63 31.64
N ALA A 513 44.45 -12.19 30.46
CA ALA A 513 45.09 -13.41 30.00
C ALA A 513 46.61 -13.23 29.76
N PRO A 514 47.44 -14.21 30.13
CA PRO A 514 48.90 -14.13 30.00
C PRO A 514 49.38 -14.18 28.53
N SER A 515 48.63 -14.85 27.65
CA SER A 515 48.92 -15.00 26.22
C SER A 515 47.62 -15.00 25.38
N GLY A 516 47.76 -14.98 24.05
CA GLY A 516 46.63 -15.10 23.12
C GLY A 516 46.09 -13.77 22.54
N PRO A 517 44.97 -13.82 21.80
CA PRO A 517 44.39 -12.67 21.11
C PRO A 517 43.61 -11.74 22.06
N SER A 518 43.26 -10.53 21.59
CA SER A 518 42.39 -9.60 22.32
C SER A 518 40.96 -10.15 22.50
N VAL A 519 40.48 -10.87 21.49
CA VAL A 519 39.13 -11.44 21.41
C VAL A 519 39.21 -12.93 21.11
N THR A 520 38.38 -13.73 21.78
CA THR A 520 38.26 -15.17 21.56
C THR A 520 36.81 -15.63 21.64
N THR A 521 36.51 -16.80 21.05
CA THR A 521 35.22 -17.48 21.16
C THR A 521 35.13 -18.38 22.39
N LYS A 522 36.27 -18.81 22.94
CA LYS A 522 36.34 -19.67 24.14
C LYS A 522 36.38 -18.82 25.40
N SER A 523 35.36 -18.94 26.26
CA SER A 523 35.38 -18.29 27.58
C SER A 523 36.34 -18.99 28.53
N SER A 524 37.05 -18.23 29.35
CA SER A 524 37.83 -18.74 30.48
C SER A 524 37.12 -18.36 31.78
N HIS A 525 37.06 -19.29 32.74
CA HIS A 525 36.57 -19.00 34.09
C HIS A 525 37.57 -18.22 34.95
N LYS A 526 38.83 -18.10 34.50
CA LYS A 526 39.93 -17.52 35.28
C LYS A 526 40.33 -16.11 34.82
N THR A 527 40.12 -15.77 33.55
CA THR A 527 40.63 -14.54 32.94
C THR A 527 39.69 -14.01 31.87
N GLY A 528 39.60 -12.69 31.71
CA GLY A 528 38.78 -12.04 30.69
C GLY A 528 37.35 -11.74 31.11
N THR A 529 36.57 -11.20 30.18
CA THR A 529 35.17 -10.82 30.39
C THR A 529 34.35 -11.06 29.14
N LYS A 530 33.08 -11.42 29.31
CA LYS A 530 32.13 -11.47 28.21
C LYS A 530 31.63 -10.06 27.93
N VAL A 531 31.84 -9.57 26.72
CA VAL A 531 31.26 -8.33 26.23
C VAL A 531 30.02 -8.68 25.42
N SER A 532 28.89 -8.05 25.74
CA SER A 532 27.61 -8.23 25.05
C SER A 532 26.99 -6.88 24.74
N TYR A 533 26.35 -6.77 23.58
CA TYR A 533 25.70 -5.56 23.09
C TYR A 533 24.73 -5.91 21.96
N ALA A 534 23.95 -4.95 21.50
CA ALA A 534 23.16 -5.11 20.28
C ALA A 534 23.44 -3.97 19.29
N GLU A 535 23.36 -4.28 18.00
CA GLU A 535 23.56 -3.32 16.91
C GLU A 535 22.35 -3.27 16.00
N ASN A 536 21.99 -2.08 15.53
CA ASN A 536 20.89 -1.86 14.59
C ASN A 536 21.29 -2.05 13.11
N HIS A 537 22.55 -2.39 12.82
CA HIS A 537 23.10 -2.64 11.49
C HIS A 537 24.07 -3.82 11.51
N VAL A 538 24.34 -4.39 10.34
CA VAL A 538 25.58 -5.13 10.11
C VAL A 538 26.71 -4.10 10.07
N ALA A 539 27.72 -4.26 10.92
CA ALA A 539 28.80 -3.28 11.06
C ALA A 539 30.13 -3.95 11.43
N ILE A 540 31.21 -3.18 11.36
CA ILE A 540 32.48 -3.52 11.99
C ILE A 540 32.65 -2.57 13.17
N ALA A 541 32.49 -3.08 14.39
CA ALA A 541 32.70 -2.29 15.59
C ALA A 541 34.19 -2.19 15.92
N THR A 542 34.67 -0.97 16.14
CA THR A 542 36.00 -0.71 16.68
C THR A 542 35.91 -0.52 18.19
N PHE A 543 36.65 -1.32 18.93
CA PHE A 543 36.76 -1.26 20.38
C PHE A 543 38.09 -0.63 20.77
N ALA A 544 38.06 0.60 21.27
CA ALA A 544 39.22 1.28 21.83
C ALA A 544 39.31 1.06 23.34
N VAL A 545 40.40 0.44 23.77
CA VAL A 545 40.73 0.25 25.18
C VAL A 545 41.44 1.49 25.70
N ARG A 546 40.88 2.14 26.72
CA ARG A 546 41.49 3.32 27.35
C ARG A 546 41.72 3.10 28.84
N ARG A 547 42.92 3.45 29.31
CA ARG A 547 43.28 3.39 30.73
C ARG A 547 42.85 4.67 31.44
N ALA A 548 42.21 4.52 32.60
CA ALA A 548 41.94 5.64 33.49
C ALA A 548 43.25 6.11 34.14
N THR A 549 43.52 7.41 34.07
CA THR A 549 44.72 8.05 34.62
C THR A 549 44.34 9.34 35.34
N ALA A 550 45.17 9.78 36.29
CA ALA A 550 44.94 11.04 36.99
C ALA A 550 45.02 12.24 36.03
N GLY A 551 44.09 13.17 36.21
CA GLY A 551 44.01 14.46 35.54
C GLY A 551 43.63 15.59 36.51
N MET A 552 43.85 16.82 36.07
CA MET A 552 43.39 18.04 36.75
C MET A 552 42.51 18.84 35.80
N LYS A 553 41.40 19.41 36.29
CA LYS A 553 40.54 20.30 35.49
C LYS A 553 41.22 21.65 35.31
N THR A 554 41.23 22.16 34.09
CA THR A 554 41.57 23.56 33.82
C THR A 554 40.47 24.48 34.36
N GLN A 555 40.74 25.80 34.42
CA GLN A 555 39.70 26.80 34.74
C GLN A 555 38.52 26.76 33.75
N GLN A 556 38.76 26.28 32.53
CA GLN A 556 37.74 26.05 31.49
C GLN A 556 37.02 24.69 31.63
N GLY A 557 37.27 23.93 32.71
CA GLY A 557 36.62 22.65 33.00
C GLY A 557 37.17 21.43 32.24
N VAL A 558 38.20 21.61 31.41
CA VAL A 558 38.79 20.52 30.60
C VAL A 558 39.75 19.68 31.44
N CYS A 559 39.65 18.34 31.36
CA CYS A 559 40.53 17.45 32.13
C CYS A 559 41.87 17.22 31.43
N VAL A 560 42.94 17.80 31.95
CA VAL A 560 44.29 17.74 31.36
C VAL A 560 45.26 16.92 32.21
N LYS A 561 46.46 16.66 31.66
CA LYS A 561 47.55 16.03 32.41
C LYS A 561 48.00 16.94 33.56
N PRO A 562 48.21 16.40 34.77
CA PRO A 562 48.76 17.20 35.87
C PRO A 562 50.12 17.79 35.47
N PRO A 563 50.34 19.11 35.58
CA PRO A 563 51.64 19.72 35.35
C PRO A 563 52.70 19.11 36.26
N LYS A 564 53.89 18.87 35.69
CA LYS A 564 55.04 18.36 36.45
C LYS A 564 55.69 19.53 37.19
N GLY A 565 55.86 19.40 38.51
CA GLY A 565 56.83 20.20 39.26
C GLY A 565 56.42 21.61 39.74
N LYS A 566 55.16 22.04 39.64
CA LYS A 566 54.69 23.25 40.35
C LYS A 566 53.38 22.99 41.06
N ALA A 567 53.28 23.44 42.31
CA ALA A 567 52.04 23.46 43.08
C ALA A 567 51.04 24.38 42.36
N VAL A 568 50.07 23.78 41.69
CA VAL A 568 48.97 24.52 41.06
C VAL A 568 47.87 24.71 42.10
N LYS A 569 47.28 25.91 42.16
CA LYS A 569 46.09 26.25 42.96
C LYS A 569 45.06 25.10 42.92
N PRO A 570 44.28 24.86 43.99
CA PRO A 570 43.41 23.68 44.10
C PRO A 570 42.44 23.62 42.91
N SER A 571 42.79 22.80 41.92
CA SER A 571 41.93 22.50 40.77
C SER A 571 41.28 21.15 41.00
N LYS A 572 40.01 21.02 40.60
CA LYS A 572 39.25 19.78 40.83
C LYS A 572 39.93 18.62 40.09
N ARG A 573 40.28 17.55 40.82
CA ARG A 573 40.79 16.31 40.23
C ARG A 573 39.78 15.72 39.24
N CYS A 574 40.28 15.07 38.20
CA CYS A 574 39.45 14.40 37.19
C CYS A 574 40.15 13.14 36.66
N THR A 575 39.38 12.28 35.98
CA THR A 575 39.93 11.08 35.33
C THR A 575 40.13 11.34 33.85
N ARG A 576 41.37 11.16 33.36
CA ARG A 576 41.70 11.19 31.93
C ARG A 576 41.78 9.76 31.39
N TYR A 577 41.20 9.53 30.23
CA TYR A 577 41.24 8.22 29.54
C TYR A 577 42.27 8.24 28.41
N VAL A 578 43.38 7.52 28.60
CA VAL A 578 44.49 7.44 27.63
C VAL A 578 44.34 6.16 26.81
N ALA A 579 44.41 6.28 25.47
CA ALA A 579 44.31 5.14 24.57
C ALA A 579 45.47 4.14 24.80
N VAL A 580 45.13 2.86 24.86
CA VAL A 580 46.08 1.75 25.04
C VAL A 580 46.20 0.94 23.76
N GLY A 581 45.08 0.71 23.09
CA GLY A 581 45.04 0.05 21.80
C GLY A 581 43.59 -0.13 21.34
N THR A 582 43.45 -0.71 20.15
CA THR A 582 42.17 -0.98 19.52
C THR A 582 42.13 -2.41 19.00
N PHE A 583 40.92 -2.95 18.86
CA PHE A 583 40.64 -4.15 18.07
C PHE A 583 39.26 -3.99 17.41
N THR A 584 38.98 -4.80 16.40
CA THR A 584 37.69 -4.79 15.70
C THR A 584 36.92 -6.08 15.94
N HIS A 585 35.61 -6.01 15.76
CA HIS A 585 34.70 -7.16 15.77
C HIS A 585 33.74 -7.02 14.59
N ALA A 586 33.53 -8.11 13.84
CA ALA A 586 32.54 -8.14 12.77
C ALA A 586 31.18 -8.48 13.38
N ASP A 587 30.22 -7.57 13.20
CA ASP A 587 28.94 -7.61 13.87
C ASP A 587 27.80 -7.87 12.90
N ARG A 588 26.81 -8.60 13.39
CA ARG A 588 25.49 -8.71 12.74
C ARG A 588 24.56 -7.66 13.33
N ALA A 589 23.53 -7.28 12.57
CA ALA A 589 22.40 -6.60 13.17
C ALA A 589 21.73 -7.55 14.20
N GLY A 590 21.29 -7.02 15.33
CA GLY A 590 20.81 -7.84 16.44
C GLY A 590 21.78 -7.92 17.60
N ALA A 591 21.66 -8.97 18.41
CA ALA A 591 22.54 -9.22 19.55
C ALA A 591 23.92 -9.77 19.12
N ASN A 592 24.96 -9.15 19.66
CA ASN A 592 26.38 -9.50 19.48
C ASN A 592 27.03 -9.81 20.82
N LYS A 593 28.02 -10.72 20.80
CA LYS A 593 28.81 -11.06 21.98
C LYS A 593 30.19 -11.57 21.59
N PHE A 594 31.18 -11.25 22.41
CA PHE A 594 32.52 -11.83 22.29
C PHE A 594 33.19 -11.92 23.67
N PHE A 595 34.27 -12.69 23.77
CA PHE A 595 35.06 -12.76 24.99
C PHE A 595 36.32 -11.91 24.88
N PHE A 596 36.41 -10.86 25.69
CA PHE A 596 37.57 -9.99 25.76
C PHE A 596 38.58 -10.52 26.78
N THR A 597 39.81 -10.78 26.37
CA THR A 597 40.81 -11.45 27.21
C THR A 597 41.54 -10.52 28.17
N GLY A 598 41.30 -9.20 28.12
CA GLY A 598 42.13 -8.21 28.81
C GLY A 598 43.48 -7.97 28.13
N ARG A 599 43.61 -8.35 26.85
CA ARG A 599 44.79 -8.08 26.03
C ARG A 599 44.45 -7.13 24.90
N VAL A 600 45.41 -6.29 24.50
CA VAL A 600 45.28 -5.44 23.31
C VAL A 600 46.64 -5.27 22.65
N ARG A 601 46.72 -5.30 21.31
CA ARG A 601 47.99 -5.24 20.56
C ARG A 601 49.03 -6.26 21.04
N GLY A 602 48.58 -7.48 21.34
CA GLY A 602 49.45 -8.57 21.82
C GLY A 602 49.98 -8.42 23.25
N LYS A 603 49.55 -7.39 24.01
CA LYS A 603 50.03 -7.13 25.38
C LYS A 603 48.93 -7.32 26.42
N THR A 604 49.28 -7.93 27.55
CA THR A 604 48.43 -8.01 28.74
C THR A 604 48.23 -6.62 29.33
N LEU A 605 46.98 -6.24 29.61
CA LEU A 605 46.70 -5.01 30.33
C LEU A 605 47.18 -5.12 31.79
N LYS A 606 47.80 -4.06 32.30
CA LYS A 606 48.20 -3.98 33.71
C LYS A 606 46.98 -3.80 34.61
N ALA A 607 47.10 -4.15 35.89
CA ALA A 607 46.08 -3.86 36.88
C ALA A 607 45.70 -2.37 36.87
N GLY A 608 44.39 -2.10 36.99
CA GLY A 608 43.84 -0.74 37.00
C GLY A 608 42.45 -0.63 36.39
N SER A 609 41.93 0.59 36.35
CA SER A 609 40.61 0.90 35.80
C SER A 609 40.72 1.29 34.32
N TYR A 610 39.77 0.82 33.53
CA TYR A 610 39.73 0.98 32.09
C TYR A 610 38.32 1.34 31.61
N ARG A 611 38.27 1.81 30.36
CA ARG A 611 37.03 2.03 29.61
C ARG A 611 37.20 1.42 28.24
N LEU A 612 36.18 0.68 27.81
CA LEU A 612 36.07 0.13 26.48
C LEU A 612 35.11 1.03 25.68
N ASP A 613 35.64 1.74 24.70
CA ASP A 613 34.87 2.62 23.81
C ASP A 613 34.57 1.85 22.52
N ALA A 614 33.29 1.56 22.25
CA ALA A 614 32.83 0.84 21.08
C ALA A 614 32.22 1.81 20.06
N THR A 615 32.71 1.78 18.83
CA THR A 615 32.23 2.61 17.72
C THR A 615 31.86 1.71 16.55
N PRO A 616 30.57 1.58 16.19
CA PRO A 616 30.17 0.79 15.02
C PRO A 616 30.51 1.54 13.74
N ARG A 617 30.88 0.81 12.68
CA ARG A 617 31.08 1.39 11.34
C ARG A 617 30.33 0.57 10.30
N SER A 618 29.43 1.22 9.56
CA SER A 618 28.65 0.59 8.49
C SER A 618 28.54 1.54 7.29
N GLY A 619 28.60 1.01 6.07
CA GLY A 619 28.60 1.82 4.84
C GLY A 619 29.68 2.91 4.80
N GLY A 620 30.85 2.63 5.38
CA GLY A 620 31.97 3.58 5.48
C GLY A 620 31.84 4.67 6.56
N LYS A 621 30.66 4.84 7.19
CA LYS A 621 30.38 5.87 8.21
C LYS A 621 30.48 5.32 9.63
N ASN A 622 31.03 6.12 10.54
CA ASN A 622 31.09 5.81 11.96
C ASN A 622 29.76 6.19 12.65
N GLY A 623 29.27 5.30 13.49
CA GLY A 623 28.17 5.55 14.40
C GLY A 623 28.61 6.22 15.69
N LYS A 624 27.67 6.37 16.62
CA LYS A 624 27.93 6.96 17.93
C LYS A 624 28.73 6.01 18.82
N THR A 625 29.79 6.51 19.43
CA THR A 625 30.58 5.74 20.40
C THR A 625 29.82 5.53 21.71
N VAL A 626 29.80 4.29 22.19
CA VAL A 626 29.27 3.90 23.50
C VAL A 626 30.39 3.32 24.34
N SER A 627 30.37 3.59 25.65
CA SER A 627 31.47 3.21 26.54
C SER A 627 30.98 2.35 27.71
N VAL A 628 31.74 1.31 28.03
CA VAL A 628 31.58 0.54 29.28
C VAL A 628 32.87 0.59 30.10
N LYS A 629 32.76 0.69 31.43
CA LYS A 629 33.92 0.69 32.33
C LYS A 629 34.21 -0.74 32.78
N PHE A 630 35.49 -1.07 32.96
CA PHE A 630 35.93 -2.34 33.53
C PHE A 630 37.23 -2.17 34.32
N ARG A 631 37.62 -3.19 35.09
CA ARG A 631 38.85 -3.19 35.90
C ARG A 631 39.66 -4.46 35.63
N ILE A 632 40.97 -4.29 35.46
CA ILE A 632 41.90 -5.42 35.49
C ILE A 632 42.38 -5.61 36.93
N VAL A 633 42.17 -6.81 37.46
CA VAL A 633 42.68 -7.25 38.77
C VAL A 633 43.95 -8.10 38.58
N PRO A 634 44.80 -8.21 39.61
CA PRO A 634 46.01 -9.04 39.56
C PRO A 634 45.74 -10.49 39.18
#